data_AF-A0A6B1FYB1-F1
#
_entry.id   AF-A0A6B1FYB1-F1
#
_cell.length_a   1.000
_cell.length_b   1.000
_cell.length_c   1.000
_cell.angle_alpha   90.00
_cell.angle_beta   90.00
_cell.angle_gamma   90.00
#
_symmetry.space_group_name_H-M   'P 1'
#
loop_
_entity.id
_entity.type
_entity.pdbx_description
1 polymer ?
#
loop_
_entity_poly.entity_id
_entity_poly.type
_entity_poly.pdbx_seq_one_letter_code
_entity_poly.pdbx_strand_id
1 'polypeptide(L)' 'APGYVRTDFSRAIWENPDLNQTVLGVIPQKRIAETDELTGIALYLASDASSFTTGGTFVVDGGQWVDAGLGA' A
#
# COMPACT_ATOMS: atom_id res chain seq x y z
N ALA A 1 -4.54 2.66 -5.05
CA ALA A 1 -4.99 1.85 -3.92
C ALA A 1 -3.78 1.50 -3.06
N PRO A 2 -3.57 2.20 -1.94
CA PRO A 2 -2.51 1.86 -0.99
C PRO A 2 -2.87 0.60 -0.19
N GLY A 3 -1.85 -0.17 0.19
CA GLY A 3 -1.99 -1.23 1.20
C GLY A 3 -1.94 -0.68 2.62
N TYR A 4 -1.47 -1.49 3.58
CA TYR A 4 -1.24 -1.01 4.94
C TYR A 4 -0.06 -0.03 4.99
N VAL A 5 -0.33 1.16 5.51
CA VAL A 5 0.64 2.25 5.69
C VAL A 5 0.61 2.72 7.14
N ARG A 6 1.77 2.99 7.75
CA ARG A 6 1.89 3.47 9.13
C ARG A 6 1.40 4.91 9.26
N THR A 7 0.16 5.03 9.72
CA THR A 7 -0.51 6.29 10.01
C THR A 7 -1.24 6.17 11.36
N ASP A 8 -1.72 7.29 11.89
CA ASP A 8 -2.56 7.29 13.10
C ASP A 8 -3.81 6.42 12.92
N PHE A 9 -4.38 6.37 11.71
CA PHE A 9 -5.54 5.55 11.38
C PHE A 9 -5.27 4.05 11.52
N SER A 10 -4.08 3.59 11.12
CA SER A 10 -3.70 2.17 11.16
C SER A 10 -3.00 1.77 12.46
N ARG A 11 -2.79 2.70 13.41
CA ARG A 11 -2.01 2.49 14.64
C ARG A 11 -2.37 1.23 15.41
N ALA A 12 -3.67 1.01 15.63
CA ALA A 12 -4.17 -0.14 16.37
C ALA A 12 -3.75 -1.50 15.77
N ILE A 13 -3.42 -1.54 14.48
CA ILE A 13 -3.02 -2.75 13.76
C ILE A 13 -1.56 -3.08 14.01
N TRP A 14 -0.67 -2.11 13.84
CA TRP A 14 0.78 -2.36 13.91
C TRP A 14 1.36 -2.27 15.31
N GLU A 15 0.65 -1.66 16.27
CA GLU A 15 1.00 -1.72 17.70
C GLU A 15 0.56 -3.04 18.36
N ASN A 16 -0.46 -3.71 17.81
CA ASN A 16 -0.88 -5.01 18.28
C ASN A 16 -0.06 -6.11 17.57
N PRO A 17 0.77 -6.90 18.28
CA PRO A 17 1.63 -7.89 17.65
C PRO A 17 0.88 -8.97 16.86
N ASP A 18 -0.30 -9.41 17.32
CA ASP A 18 -1.08 -10.46 16.67
C ASP A 18 -1.71 -9.97 15.37
N LEU A 19 -2.26 -8.75 15.39
CA LEU A 19 -2.81 -8.10 14.18
C LEU A 19 -1.70 -7.77 13.19
N ASN A 20 -0.57 -7.27 13.68
CA ASN A 20 0.60 -7.00 12.86
C ASN A 20 1.07 -8.28 12.16
N GLN A 21 1.26 -9.39 12.89
CA GLN A 21 1.64 -10.66 12.28
C GLN A 21 0.63 -11.15 11.23
N THR A 22 -0.66 -10.99 11.50
CA THR A 22 -1.72 -11.34 10.53
C THR A 22 -1.59 -10.53 9.23
N VAL A 23 -1.39 -9.21 9.35
CA VAL A 23 -1.20 -8.32 8.20
C VAL A 23 0.08 -8.64 7.44
N LEU A 24 1.19 -8.84 8.14
CA LEU A 24 2.46 -9.22 7.51
C LEU A 24 2.36 -10.59 6.83
N GLY A 25 1.48 -11.48 7.31
CA GLY A 25 1.18 -12.75 6.69
C GLY A 25 0.74 -12.63 5.22
N VAL A 26 -0.09 -11.63 4.90
CA VAL A 26 -0.70 -11.43 3.58
C VAL A 26 -0.03 -10.37 2.70
N ILE A 27 1.01 -9.71 3.21
CA ILE A 27 1.83 -8.79 2.42
C ILE A 27 3.07 -9.56 1.95
N PRO A 28 3.29 -9.78 0.64
CA PRO A 28 4.50 -10.44 0.14
C PRO A 28 5.81 -9.80 0.61
N GLN A 29 5.87 -8.46 0.70
CA GLN A 29 7.04 -7.75 1.23
C GLN A 29 7.25 -7.88 2.75
N LYS A 30 6.33 -8.53 3.49
CA LYS A 30 6.44 -8.78 4.94
C LYS A 30 6.73 -7.54 5.77
N ARG A 31 6.18 -6.39 5.37
CA ARG A 31 6.26 -5.12 6.10
C ARG A 31 5.06 -4.24 5.79
N ILE A 32 4.74 -3.34 6.73
CA ILE A 32 3.82 -2.23 6.52
C ILE A 32 4.63 -1.06 5.96
N ALA A 33 4.09 -0.35 4.98
CA ALA A 33 4.78 0.77 4.36
C ALA A 33 4.85 1.98 5.30
N GLU A 34 5.89 2.79 5.15
CA GLU A 34 5.95 4.14 5.72
C GLU A 34 5.19 5.13 4.82
N THR A 35 4.80 6.28 5.38
CA THR A 35 3.94 7.25 4.66
C THR A 35 4.67 7.87 3.45
N ASP A 36 5.99 8.01 3.54
CA ASP A 36 6.84 8.58 2.48
C ASP A 36 6.87 7.73 1.21
N GLU A 37 6.65 6.42 1.31
CA GLU A 37 6.59 5.50 0.17
C GLU A 37 5.41 5.79 -0.77
N LEU A 38 4.35 6.47 -0.31
CA LEU A 38 3.27 6.94 -1.18
C LEU A 38 3.61 8.21 -1.96
N THR A 39 4.67 8.93 -1.55
CA THR A 39 5.05 10.21 -2.17
C THR A 39 5.40 10.03 -3.64
N GLY A 40 6.08 8.93 -4.00
CA GLY A 40 6.49 8.66 -5.38
C GLY A 40 5.31 8.58 -6.34
N ILE A 41 4.26 7.83 -5.98
CA ILE A 41 3.06 7.73 -6.84
C ILE A 41 2.27 9.03 -6.86
N ALA A 42 2.18 9.74 -5.73
CA ALA A 42 1.52 11.04 -5.67
C ALA A 42 2.21 12.08 -6.56
N LEU A 43 3.55 12.13 -6.52
CA LEU A 43 4.35 13.00 -7.38
C LEU A 43 4.20 12.63 -8.85
N TYR A 44 4.25 11.34 -9.19
CA TYR A 44 4.03 10.87 -10.56
C TYR A 44 2.69 11.39 -11.09
N LEU A 45 1.59 11.15 -10.35
CA LEU A 45 0.23 11.53 -10.74
C LEU A 45 -0.01 13.05 -10.77
N ALA A 46 0.78 13.82 -10.02
CA ALA A 46 0.71 15.28 -10.00
C ALA A 46 1.62 15.94 -11.06
N SER A 47 2.46 15.18 -11.75
CA SER A 47 3.48 15.69 -12.67
C SER A 47 3.09 15.53 -14.14
N ASP A 48 3.81 16.22 -15.03
CA ASP A 48 3.64 16.07 -16.49
C ASP A 48 3.94 14.63 -16.98
N ALA A 49 4.67 13.83 -16.18
CA ALA A 49 4.94 12.43 -16.50
C ALA A 49 3.68 11.56 -16.56
N SER A 50 2.57 12.01 -15.95
CA SER A 50 1.26 11.36 -16.01
C SER A 50 0.29 12.05 -16.97
N SER A 51 0.76 12.87 -17.92
CA SER A 51 -0.08 13.68 -18.83
C SER A 51 -1.12 12.90 -19.65
N PHE A 52 -0.94 11.59 -19.83
CA PHE A 52 -1.92 10.71 -20.49
C PHE A 52 -2.44 9.57 -19.59
N THR A 53 -2.16 9.65 -18.30
CA THR A 53 -2.63 8.70 -17.29
C THR A 53 -3.90 9.25 -16.64
N THR A 54 -5.04 8.64 -16.93
CA THR A 54 -6.34 9.03 -16.33
C THR A 54 -7.24 7.82 -16.16
N GLY A 55 -8.16 7.88 -15.19
CA GLY A 55 -9.13 6.81 -14.89
C GLY A 55 -8.55 5.50 -14.33
N GLY A 56 -7.22 5.36 -14.26
CA GLY A 56 -6.54 4.16 -13.77
C GLY A 56 -6.39 4.10 -12.26
N THR A 57 -6.30 2.89 -11.71
CA THR A 57 -5.92 2.64 -10.31
C THR A 57 -4.50 2.09 -10.26
N PHE A 58 -3.62 2.77 -9.52
CA PHE A 58 -2.28 2.28 -9.23
C PHE A 58 -2.25 1.58 -7.87
N VAL A 59 -1.90 0.30 -7.85
CA VAL A 59 -1.79 -0.50 -6.63
C VAL A 59 -0.41 -0.29 -6.02
N VAL A 60 -0.36 0.13 -4.75
CA VAL A 60 0.87 0.41 -3.99
C VAL A 60 0.73 -0.20 -2.60
N ASP A 61 0.86 -1.53 -2.51
CA ASP A 61 0.43 -2.29 -1.34
C ASP A 61 1.39 -3.42 -0.92
N GLY A 62 2.62 -3.40 -1.42
CA GLY A 62 3.60 -4.45 -1.12
C GLY A 62 3.25 -5.83 -1.69
N GLY A 63 2.31 -5.91 -2.64
CA GLY A 63 1.87 -7.13 -3.31
C GLY A 63 0.62 -7.78 -2.72
N GLN A 64 0.00 -7.14 -1.72
CA GLN A 64 -1.17 -7.67 -1.00
C GLN A 64 -2.33 -8.04 -1.95
N TRP A 65 -2.59 -7.22 -2.97
CA TRP A 65 -3.65 -7.44 -3.94
C TRP A 65 -3.51 -8.76 -4.70
N VAL A 66 -2.28 -9.13 -5.05
CA VAL A 66 -1.98 -10.35 -5.81
C VAL A 66 -2.02 -11.59 -4.90
N ASP A 67 -1.54 -11.46 -3.66
CA ASP A 67 -1.49 -12.55 -2.68
C ASP A 67 -2.88 -12.95 -2.16
N ALA A 68 -3.81 -11.98 -2.06
CA ALA A 68 -5.19 -12.22 -1.62
C ALA A 68 -6.03 -13.09 -2.58
N GLY A 69 -5.48 -13.54 -3.71
CA GLY A 69 -6.21 -14.33 -4.71
C GLY A 69 -7.30 -13.55 -5.46
N LEU A 70 -7.34 -12.23 -5.29
CA LEU A 70 -8.24 -11.30 -6.00
C LEU A 70 -7.65 -10.84 -7.35
N GLY A 71 -6.45 -11.32 -7.70
CA GLY A 71 -5.70 -10.97 -8.89
C GLY A 71 -5.99 -11.84 -10.12
N ALA A 72 -7.21 -12.36 -10.27
CA ALA A 72 -7.72 -12.98 -11.49
C ALA A 72 -8.98 -12.25 -11.98
#